data_AF-A0A4V1Y039-F1
#
_entry.id   AF-A0A4V1Y039-F1
#
_cell.length_a   1.000
_cell.length_b   1.000
_cell.length_c   1.000
_cell.angle_alpha   90.00
_cell.angle_beta   90.00
_cell.angle_gamma   90.00
#
_symmetry.space_group_name_H-M   'P 1'
#
loop_
_entity.id
_entity.type
_entity.pdbx_description
1 polymer ?
#
loop_
_entity_poly.entity_id
_entity_poly.type
_entity_poly.pdbx_seq_one_letter_code
_entity_poly.pdbx_strand_id
1 'polypeptide(L)'
;MSTTTTARPLRADATRPALAALFGALVFATTMTLGDVLDLQSDTQDTGLAFTELLLYVAFVLVAVSVATWLGARAWAGPPQRLARTALGLGIAAAVTFIGFWSGWPQVFGAVAVVLALEHRRRVGSFSATTTTALVLGALALVGAGYLCVTG
;
A
#
# COMPACT_ATOMS: atom_id res chain seq x y z
N MET A 1 4.98 14.59 -44.42
CA MET A 1 5.28 14.68 -42.98
C MET A 1 4.31 13.76 -42.26
N SER A 2 4.72 12.54 -41.94
CA SER A 2 3.86 11.57 -41.25
C SER A 2 4.19 11.57 -39.76
N THR A 3 3.24 12.02 -38.94
CA THR A 3 3.30 11.95 -37.49
C THR A 3 2.99 10.52 -37.04
N THR A 4 4.04 9.76 -36.74
CA THR A 4 3.90 8.43 -36.14
C THR A 4 3.56 8.59 -34.66
N THR A 5 2.26 8.63 -34.33
CA THR A 5 1.77 8.60 -32.96
C THR A 5 1.95 7.18 -32.40
N THR A 6 3.11 6.89 -31.81
CA THR A 6 3.31 5.66 -31.03
C THR A 6 2.40 5.70 -29.79
N ALA A 7 1.25 5.04 -29.89
CA ALA A 7 0.39 4.76 -28.75
C ALA A 7 1.14 3.84 -27.77
N ARG A 8 1.68 4.43 -26.71
CA ARG A 8 2.31 3.68 -25.61
C ARG A 8 1.24 2.82 -24.93
N PRO A 9 1.45 1.52 -24.72
CA PRO A 9 0.42 0.65 -24.17
C PRO A 9 0.17 0.97 -22.70
N LEU A 10 -0.97 1.62 -22.41
CA LEU A 10 -1.47 1.97 -21.08
C LEU A 10 -1.47 0.80 -20.06
N ARG A 11 -1.49 -0.45 -20.55
CA ARG A 11 -1.52 -1.66 -19.72
C ARG A 11 -0.19 -1.98 -19.02
N ALA A 12 0.95 -1.65 -19.62
CA ALA A 12 2.25 -2.01 -19.03
C ALA A 12 2.57 -1.15 -17.79
N ASP A 13 2.16 0.12 -17.79
CA ASP A 13 2.51 1.09 -16.74
C ASP A 13 1.68 0.94 -15.45
N ALA A 14 0.49 0.35 -15.51
CA ALA A 14 -0.39 0.16 -14.34
C ALA A 14 -0.10 -1.11 -13.51
N THR A 15 0.82 -1.96 -13.96
CA THR A 15 1.16 -3.24 -13.31
C THR A 15 1.92 -3.06 -12.00
N ARG A 16 2.87 -2.14 -11.96
CA ARG A 16 3.72 -1.89 -10.77
C ARG A 16 2.96 -1.38 -9.53
N PRO A 17 2.02 -0.42 -9.62
CA PRO A 17 1.25 0.00 -8.44
C PRO A 17 0.26 -1.08 -7.99
N ALA A 18 -0.29 -1.87 -8.92
CA ALA A 18 -1.12 -3.03 -8.58
C ALA A 18 -0.31 -4.10 -7.84
N LEU A 19 0.89 -4.43 -8.33
CA LEU A 19 1.80 -5.36 -7.65
C LEU A 19 2.21 -4.87 -6.26
N ALA A 20 2.43 -3.56 -6.09
CA ALA A 20 2.72 -2.96 -4.80
C ALA A 20 1.54 -3.09 -3.82
N ALA A 21 0.32 -2.84 -4.30
CA ALA A 21 -0.89 -2.98 -3.49
C ALA A 21 -1.13 -4.46 -3.11
N LEU A 22 -0.96 -5.38 -4.06
CA LEU A 22 -1.04 -6.83 -3.81
C LEU A 22 0.04 -7.29 -2.84
N PHE A 23 1.25 -6.75 -2.92
CA PHE A 23 2.31 -7.03 -1.96
C PHE A 23 1.91 -6.59 -0.55
N GLY A 24 1.35 -5.38 -0.38
CA GLY A 24 0.84 -4.93 0.91
C GLY A 24 -0.30 -5.81 1.45
N ALA A 25 -1.21 -6.27 0.57
CA ALA A 25 -2.28 -7.20 0.94
C ALA A 25 -1.76 -8.59 1.33
N LEU A 26 -0.72 -9.08 0.64
CA LEU A 26 -0.08 -10.35 0.95
C LEU A 26 0.68 -10.26 2.28
N VAL A 27 1.38 -9.15 2.53
CA VAL A 27 2.01 -8.87 3.83
C VAL A 27 0.97 -8.92 4.95
N PHE A 28 -0.18 -8.24 4.77
CA PHE A 28 -1.29 -8.30 5.73
C PHE A 28 -1.76 -9.73 5.99
N ALA A 29 -2.07 -10.48 4.93
CA ALA A 29 -2.53 -11.86 5.05
C ALA A 29 -1.51 -12.73 5.78
N THR A 30 -0.22 -12.59 5.45
CA THR A 30 0.85 -13.33 6.12
C THR A 30 0.99 -12.95 7.59
N THR A 31 0.97 -11.66 7.94
CA THR A 31 1.11 -11.22 9.33
C THR A 31 -0.07 -11.67 10.19
N MET A 32 -1.28 -11.65 9.62
CA MET A 32 -2.48 -12.16 10.26
C MET A 32 -2.37 -13.68 10.52
N THR A 33 -2.02 -14.48 9.50
CA THR A 33 -1.83 -15.93 9.70
C THR A 33 -0.68 -16.27 10.64
N LEU A 34 0.35 -15.42 10.70
CA LEU A 34 1.50 -15.65 11.57
C LEU A 34 1.16 -15.38 13.04
N GLY A 35 0.33 -14.36 13.31
CA GLY A 35 -0.22 -14.12 14.65
C GLY A 35 -1.01 -15.32 15.16
N ASP A 36 -1.89 -15.87 14.31
CA ASP A 36 -2.69 -17.07 14.62
C ASP A 36 -1.82 -18.32 14.86
N VAL A 37 -0.85 -18.59 13.99
CA VAL A 37 -0.01 -19.80 14.07
C VAL A 37 0.95 -19.77 15.27
N LEU A 38 1.42 -18.58 15.65
CA LEU A 38 2.35 -18.42 16.76
C LEU A 38 1.67 -18.20 18.11
N ASP A 39 0.33 -18.14 18.15
CA ASP A 39 -0.47 -17.89 19.37
C ASP A 39 0.01 -16.61 20.11
N LEU A 40 0.41 -15.60 19.33
CA LEU A 40 0.95 -14.34 19.83
C LEU A 40 -0.13 -13.26 19.98
N GLN A 41 -1.35 -13.52 19.50
CA GLN A 41 -2.48 -12.65 19.72
C GLN A 41 -2.88 -12.70 21.20
N SER A 42 -2.90 -11.53 21.82
CA SER A 42 -3.15 -11.41 23.26
C SER A 42 -4.61 -11.64 23.66
N ASP A 43 -5.52 -11.72 22.68
CA ASP A 43 -6.93 -12.03 22.85
C ASP A 43 -7.21 -13.53 22.60
N THR A 44 -6.92 -14.34 23.62
CA THR A 44 -7.46 -15.70 23.72
C THR A 44 -8.97 -15.64 23.99
N GLN A 45 -9.78 -15.55 22.94
CA GLN A 45 -11.13 -16.12 22.94
C GLN A 45 -11.15 -17.28 21.94
N ASP A 46 -11.49 -18.48 22.44
CA ASP A 46 -11.58 -19.78 21.74
C ASP A 46 -12.54 -19.84 20.53
N THR A 47 -12.89 -18.71 19.93
CA THR A 47 -13.65 -18.62 18.69
C THR A 47 -12.75 -18.04 17.62
N GLY A 48 -12.14 -18.92 16.80
CA GLY A 48 -11.48 -18.48 15.58
C GLY A 48 -12.39 -17.55 14.76
N LEU A 49 -11.78 -16.58 14.08
CA LEU A 49 -12.45 -15.54 13.30
C LEU A 49 -13.71 -16.05 12.59
N ALA A 50 -14.86 -15.45 12.92
CA ALA A 50 -16.10 -15.82 12.27
C ALA A 50 -15.96 -15.55 10.76
N PHE A 51 -16.51 -16.42 9.91
CA PHE A 51 -16.42 -16.27 8.46
C PHE A 51 -16.90 -14.89 7.97
N THR A 52 -17.89 -14.30 8.66
CA THR A 52 -18.39 -12.95 8.39
C THR A 52 -17.36 -11.86 8.70
N GLU A 53 -16.59 -12.00 9.77
CA GLU A 53 -15.50 -11.07 10.12
C GLU A 53 -14.36 -11.17 9.12
N LEU A 54 -13.99 -12.39 8.75
CA LEU A 54 -13.00 -12.64 7.70
C LEU A 54 -13.41 -11.99 6.37
N LEU A 55 -14.67 -12.15 5.96
CA LEU A 55 -15.20 -11.50 4.76
C LEU A 55 -15.13 -9.98 4.85
N LEU A 56 -15.39 -9.41 6.03
CA LEU A 56 -15.29 -7.97 6.25
C LEU A 56 -13.85 -7.47 6.10
N TYR A 57 -12.87 -8.17 6.69
CA TYR A 57 -11.44 -7.86 6.51
C TYR A 57 -11.02 -7.94 5.04
N VAL A 58 -11.41 -9.01 4.35
CA VAL A 58 -11.12 -9.18 2.92
C VAL A 58 -11.74 -8.03 2.11
N ALA A 59 -13.00 -7.67 2.35
CA ALA A 59 -13.67 -6.58 1.67
C ALA A 59 -12.95 -5.24 1.89
N PHE A 60 -12.55 -4.93 3.12
CA PHE A 60 -11.79 -3.73 3.46
C PHE A 60 -10.44 -3.68 2.73
N VAL A 61 -9.69 -4.78 2.72
CA VAL A 61 -8.41 -4.87 2.00
C VAL A 61 -8.61 -4.70 0.50
N LEU A 62 -9.64 -5.31 -0.09
CA LEU A 62 -9.95 -5.16 -1.51
C LEU A 62 -10.28 -3.71 -1.87
N VAL A 63 -10.99 -2.98 -1.01
CA VAL A 63 -11.25 -1.54 -1.19
C VAL A 63 -9.93 -0.76 -1.15
N ALA A 64 -9.07 -1.01 -0.16
CA ALA A 64 -7.78 -0.35 -0.06
C ALA A 64 -6.90 -0.61 -1.29
N VAL A 65 -6.81 -1.87 -1.75
CA VAL A 65 -6.07 -2.26 -2.95
C VAL A 65 -6.62 -1.56 -4.18
N SER A 66 -7.94 -1.50 -4.33
CA SER A 66 -8.60 -0.86 -5.47
C SER A 66 -8.30 0.64 -5.52
N VAL A 67 -8.45 1.33 -4.39
CA VAL A 67 -8.17 2.77 -4.26
C VAL A 67 -6.70 3.06 -4.53
N ALA A 68 -5.79 2.32 -3.89
CA ALA A 68 -4.35 2.52 -4.03
C ALA A 68 -3.86 2.22 -5.44
N THR A 69 -4.37 1.16 -6.07
CA THR A 69 -4.03 0.80 -7.45
C THR A 69 -4.54 1.86 -8.42
N TRP A 70 -5.78 2.34 -8.24
CA TRP A 70 -6.35 3.38 -9.09
C TRP A 70 -5.59 4.71 -8.99
N LEU A 71 -5.31 5.16 -7.76
CA LEU A 71 -4.51 6.38 -7.52
C LEU A 71 -3.08 6.22 -8.03
N GLY A 72 -2.45 5.08 -7.76
CA GLY A 72 -1.10 4.76 -8.21
C GLY A 72 -0.97 4.72 -9.72
N ALA A 73 -1.89 4.05 -10.42
CA ALA A 73 -1.93 4.01 -11.87
C ALA A 73 -2.14 5.41 -12.48
N ARG A 74 -3.03 6.21 -11.90
CA ARG A 74 -3.28 7.59 -12.33
C ARG A 74 -2.07 8.51 -12.12
N ALA A 75 -1.30 8.29 -11.05
CA ALA A 75 -0.07 9.01 -10.80
C ALA A 75 1.07 8.56 -11.73
N TRP A 76 1.13 7.27 -12.05
CA TRP A 76 2.15 6.65 -12.90
C TRP A 76 2.16 7.18 -14.33
N ALA A 77 0.96 7.41 -14.87
CA ALA A 77 0.75 7.98 -16.21
C ALA A 77 1.03 9.49 -16.30
N GLY A 78 1.24 10.15 -15.15
CA GLY A 78 1.41 11.60 -15.06
C GLY A 78 2.86 12.09 -14.95
N PRO A 79 3.04 13.42 -14.83
CA PRO A 79 4.35 14.02 -14.56
C PRO A 79 4.88 13.61 -13.17
N PRO A 80 6.20 13.68 -12.93
CA PRO A 80 6.82 13.25 -11.68
C PRO A 80 6.24 13.95 -10.44
N GLN A 81 5.83 15.22 -10.54
CA GLN A 81 5.14 15.91 -9.44
C GLN A 81 3.85 15.21 -8.96
N ARG A 82 3.12 14.52 -9.84
CA ARG A 82 1.95 13.73 -9.43
C ARG A 82 2.37 12.50 -8.63
N LEU A 83 3.47 11.82 -9.00
CA LEU A 83 4.01 10.70 -8.23
C LEU A 83 4.34 11.13 -6.80
N ALA A 84 5.04 12.26 -6.62
CA ALA A 84 5.40 12.77 -5.30
C ALA A 84 4.17 13.12 -4.45
N ARG A 85 3.17 13.80 -5.04
CA ARG A 85 1.93 14.15 -4.32
C ARG A 85 1.10 12.93 -3.95
N THR A 86 0.96 11.96 -4.85
CA THR A 86 0.21 10.74 -4.57
C THR A 86 0.93 9.85 -3.57
N ALA A 87 2.27 9.74 -3.64
CA ALA A 87 3.06 9.05 -2.63
C ALA A 87 2.87 9.68 -1.25
N LEU A 88 2.95 11.01 -1.14
CA LEU A 88 2.74 11.72 0.12
C LEU A 88 1.31 11.54 0.63
N GLY A 89 0.31 11.67 -0.24
CA GLY A 89 -1.09 11.46 0.11
C GLY A 89 -1.36 10.04 0.64
N LEU A 90 -0.80 9.02 -0.01
CA LEU A 90 -0.89 7.63 0.46
C LEU A 90 -0.10 7.39 1.75
N GLY A 91 1.07 8.02 1.92
CA GLY A 91 1.85 7.94 3.16
C GLY A 91 1.10 8.57 4.35
N ILE A 92 0.46 9.73 4.15
CA ILE A 92 -0.41 10.35 5.16
C ILE A 92 -1.63 9.46 5.41
N ALA A 93 -2.28 8.96 4.36
CA ALA A 93 -3.42 8.06 4.51
C ALA A 93 -3.03 6.81 5.31
N ALA A 94 -1.87 6.20 5.04
CA ALA A 94 -1.36 5.06 5.78
C ALA A 94 -1.21 5.38 7.27
N ALA A 95 -0.60 6.53 7.60
CA ALA A 95 -0.42 6.98 8.98
C ALA A 95 -1.76 7.28 9.69
N VAL A 96 -2.72 7.91 9.01
CA VAL A 96 -4.05 8.17 9.57
C VAL A 96 -4.82 6.88 9.75
N THR A 97 -4.79 5.98 8.76
CA THR A 97 -5.46 4.68 8.86
C THR A 97 -4.84 3.82 9.94
N PHE A 98 -3.55 3.96 10.23
CA PHE A 98 -2.91 3.22 11.31
C PHE A 98 -3.54 3.52 12.69
N ILE A 99 -4.07 4.72 12.89
CA ILE A 99 -4.73 5.12 14.15
C ILE A 99 -6.10 4.43 14.29
N GLY A 100 -6.86 4.29 13.19
CA GLY A 100 -8.23 3.75 13.22
C GLY A 100 -8.35 2.28 12.82
N PHE A 101 -7.42 1.79 12.00
CA PHE A 101 -7.31 0.45 11.44
C PHE A 101 -5.85 0.03 11.62
N TRP A 102 -5.53 -0.49 12.81
CA TRP A 102 -4.21 -0.96 13.22
C TRP A 102 -3.59 -2.01 12.25
N SER A 103 -4.38 -2.60 11.34
CA SER A 103 -3.94 -3.57 10.33
C SER A 103 -4.62 -3.39 8.97
N GLY A 104 -4.05 -3.98 7.91
CA GLY A 104 -4.60 -4.02 6.55
C GLY A 104 -4.35 -2.76 5.71
N TRP A 105 -5.10 -1.69 5.98
CA TRP A 105 -5.02 -0.44 5.20
C TRP A 105 -3.65 0.25 5.25
N PRO A 106 -2.98 0.33 6.42
CA PRO A 106 -1.64 0.93 6.50
C PRO A 106 -0.60 0.15 5.67
N GLN A 107 -0.74 -1.18 5.59
CA GLN A 107 0.18 -2.03 4.82
C GLN A 107 -0.02 -1.83 3.32
N VAL A 108 -1.26 -1.79 2.84
CA VAL A 108 -1.55 -1.56 1.42
C VAL A 108 -1.11 -0.16 0.98
N PHE A 109 -1.49 0.87 1.73
CA PHE A 109 -1.13 2.26 1.39
C PHE A 109 0.36 2.52 1.55
N GLY A 110 0.99 1.98 2.60
CA GLY A 110 2.43 2.09 2.83
C GLY A 110 3.26 1.47 1.72
N ALA A 111 2.90 0.26 1.27
CA ALA A 111 3.59 -0.41 0.16
C ALA A 111 3.54 0.41 -1.14
N VAL A 112 2.36 0.94 -1.49
CA VAL A 112 2.18 1.73 -2.71
C VAL A 112 2.89 3.07 -2.62
N ALA A 113 2.86 3.74 -1.46
CA ALA A 113 3.58 4.99 -1.22
C ALA A 113 5.09 4.83 -1.42
N VAL A 114 5.68 3.75 -0.88
CA VAL A 114 7.11 3.44 -1.05
C VAL A 114 7.46 3.23 -2.53
N VAL A 115 6.67 2.44 -3.27
CA VAL A 115 6.93 2.17 -4.69
C VAL A 115 6.83 3.45 -5.53
N LEU A 116 5.85 4.31 -5.28
CA LEU A 116 5.72 5.59 -5.99
C LEU A 116 6.87 6.55 -5.66
N ALA A 117 7.35 6.58 -4.41
CA ALA A 117 8.51 7.38 -4.03
C ALA A 117 9.81 6.90 -4.70
N LEU A 118 10.00 5.57 -4.81
CA LEU A 118 11.13 4.98 -5.53
C LEU A 118 11.06 5.26 -7.03
N GLU A 119 9.86 5.19 -7.63
CA GLU A 119 9.66 5.52 -9.05
C GLU A 119 9.90 7.00 -9.32
N HIS A 120 9.50 7.90 -8.42
CA HIS A 120 9.85 9.32 -8.52
C HIS A 120 11.36 9.53 -8.56
N ARG A 121 12.10 8.90 -7.63
CA ARG A 121 13.57 8.96 -7.61
C ARG A 121 14.17 8.43 -8.91
N ARG A 122 13.64 7.33 -9.47
CA ARG A 122 14.09 6.78 -10.75
C ARG A 122 13.90 7.73 -11.93
N ARG A 123 12.82 8.53 -11.93
CA ARG A 123 12.52 9.48 -13.02
C ARG A 123 13.25 10.82 -12.90
N VAL A 124 13.47 11.30 -11.68
CA VAL A 124 14.02 12.64 -11.41
C VAL A 124 15.52 12.59 -11.05
N GLY A 125 16.03 11.42 -10.63
CA GLY A 125 17.43 11.22 -10.26
C GLY A 125 17.75 11.60 -8.80
N SER A 126 16.87 12.33 -8.11
CA SER A 126 17.03 12.71 -6.71
C SER A 126 15.73 12.54 -5.91
N PHE A 127 15.87 12.47 -4.59
CA PHE A 127 14.73 12.50 -3.68
C PHE A 127 14.35 13.95 -3.36
N SER A 128 13.07 14.28 -3.53
CA SER A 128 12.48 15.48 -2.95
C SER A 128 12.18 15.22 -1.47
N ALA A 129 12.20 16.27 -0.64
CA ALA A 129 11.76 16.19 0.77
C ALA A 129 10.38 15.52 0.90
N THR A 130 9.46 15.80 -0.03
CA THR A 130 8.11 15.21 -0.07
C THR A 130 8.10 13.70 -0.33
N THR A 131 8.99 13.21 -1.20
CA THR A 131 9.11 11.78 -1.45
C THR A 131 9.82 11.04 -0.32
N THR A 132 10.75 11.70 0.36
CA THR A 132 11.41 11.14 1.54
C THR A 132 10.42 11.00 2.68
N THR A 133 9.61 12.03 2.97
CA THR A 133 8.58 11.95 4.02
C THR A 133 7.53 10.89 3.69
N ALA A 134 7.07 10.82 2.44
CA ALA A 134 6.16 9.77 1.99
C ALA A 134 6.76 8.36 2.20
N LEU A 135 8.03 8.18 1.87
CA LEU A 135 8.74 6.91 2.02
C LEU A 135 8.88 6.53 3.49
N VAL A 136 9.30 7.45 4.36
CA VAL A 136 9.43 7.20 5.80
C VAL A 136 8.07 6.87 6.41
N LEU A 137 7.03 7.68 6.12
CA LEU A 137 5.68 7.43 6.63
C LEU A 137 5.14 6.08 6.14
N GLY A 138 5.27 5.79 4.85
CA GLY A 138 4.80 4.52 4.28
C GLY A 138 5.56 3.30 4.84
N ALA A 139 6.87 3.40 5.02
CA ALA A 139 7.68 2.33 5.60
C ALA A 139 7.35 2.10 7.08
N LEU A 140 7.22 3.16 7.87
CA LEU A 140 6.84 3.06 9.28
C LEU A 140 5.44 2.48 9.45
N ALA A 141 4.47 2.92 8.64
CA ALA A 141 3.11 2.38 8.68
C ALA A 141 3.07 0.90 8.28
N LEU A 142 3.84 0.49 7.27
CA LEU A 142 3.92 -0.90 6.83
C LEU A 142 4.52 -1.81 7.90
N VAL A 143 5.68 -1.41 8.45
CA VAL A 143 6.40 -2.20 9.46
C VAL A 143 5.64 -2.19 10.79
N GLY A 144 5.14 -1.04 11.21
CA GLY A 144 4.39 -0.88 12.46
C GLY A 144 3.09 -1.69 12.45
N ALA A 145 2.32 -1.63 11.35
CA ALA A 145 1.10 -2.45 11.22
C ALA A 145 1.42 -3.94 11.12
N GLY A 146 2.50 -4.32 10.44
CA GLY A 146 2.94 -5.72 10.41
C GLY A 146 3.31 -6.24 11.81
N TYR A 147 4.03 -5.45 12.59
CA TYR A 147 4.37 -5.79 13.97
C TYR A 147 3.13 -5.92 14.86
N LEU A 148 2.26 -4.91 14.88
CA LEU A 148 1.03 -4.94 15.67
C LEU A 148 0.07 -6.05 15.23
N CYS A 149 0.04 -6.40 13.94
CA CYS A 149 -0.79 -7.50 13.44
C CYS A 149 -0.29 -8.88 13.90
N VAL A 150 0.98 -8.99 14.31
CA VAL A 150 1.56 -10.24 14.85
C VAL A 150 1.48 -10.29 16.37
N THR A 151 1.66 -9.15 17.06
CA THR A 151 1.78 -9.12 18.52
C THR A 151 0.57 -8.56 19.27
N GLY A 152 -0.41 -7.99 18.55
CA GLY A 152 -1.66 -7.50 19.12
C GLY A 152 -2.66 -8.63 19.18
#